data_AF-T1AIL3-F1
#
_entry.id   AF-T1AIL3-F1
#
_cell.length_a   1.000
_cell.length_b   1.000
_cell.length_c   1.000
_cell.angle_alpha   90.00
_cell.angle_beta   90.00
_cell.angle_gamma   90.00
#
_symmetry.space_group_name_H-M   'P 1'
#
loop_
_entity.id
_entity.type
_entity.pdbx_description
1 polymer ?
#
loop_
_entity_poly.entity_id
_entity_poly.type
_entity_poly.pdbx_seq_one_letter_code
_entity_poly.pdbx_strand_id
1 'polypeptide(L)'
;MTFTLLLLTAVIIPISVYSAKDQKYGELFFGLILLSEVGLFGLLISRNFVFFYVFWEIVIVPVFLLIAIYGGEKKEAASLKFFIY
;
A
#
# COMPACT_ATOMS: atom_id res chain seq x y z
N MET A 1 2.65 9.19 -19.24
CA MET A 1 3.31 8.18 -18.38
C MET A 1 2.48 7.90 -17.13
N THR A 2 2.14 8.91 -16.33
CA THR A 2 1.33 8.77 -15.10
C THR A 2 -0.03 8.11 -15.31
N PHE A 3 -0.73 8.43 -16.41
CA PHE A 3 -2.05 7.85 -16.70
C PHE A 3 -2.02 6.31 -16.85
N THR A 4 -0.97 5.77 -17.48
CA THR A 4 -0.78 4.32 -17.60
C THR A 4 -0.58 3.65 -16.25
N LEU A 5 0.20 4.29 -15.36
CA LEU A 5 0.43 3.78 -14.01
C LEU A 5 -0.83 3.85 -13.15
N LEU A 6 -1.64 4.89 -13.29
CA LEU A 6 -2.92 5.02 -12.60
C LEU A 6 -3.88 3.88 -12.96
N LEU A 7 -4.00 3.56 -14.25
CA LEU A 7 -4.81 2.43 -14.70
C LEU A 7 -4.27 1.09 -14.17
N LEU A 8 -2.94 0.93 -14.15
CA LEU A 8 -2.32 -0.27 -13.61
C LEU A 8 -2.63 -0.43 -12.11
N THR A 9 -2.48 0.63 -11.31
CA THR A 9 -2.82 0.63 -9.88
C THR A 9 -4.31 0.31 -9.67
N ALA A 10 -5.20 0.93 -10.44
CA ALA A 10 -6.65 0.70 -10.38
C ALA A 10 -7.05 -0.76 -10.64
N VAL A 11 -6.26 -1.50 -11.43
CA VAL A 11 -6.52 -2.91 -11.75
C VAL A 11 -5.84 -3.85 -10.74
N ILE A 12 -4.62 -3.55 -10.31
CA ILE A 12 -3.86 -4.41 -9.40
C ILE A 12 -4.54 -4.52 -8.03
N ILE A 13 -5.04 -3.41 -7.47
CA ILE A 13 -5.59 -3.43 -6.11
C ILE A 13 -6.83 -4.35 -5.99
N PRO A 14 -7.85 -4.28 -6.88
CA PRO A 14 -8.95 -5.24 -6.87
C PRO A 14 -8.49 -6.70 -7.01
N ILE A 15 -7.46 -6.95 -7.83
CA ILE A 15 -6.88 -8.29 -7.99
C ILE A 15 -6.22 -8.74 -6.67
N SER A 16 -5.50 -7.87 -5.98
CA SER A 16 -4.89 -8.16 -4.68
C SER A 16 -5.95 -8.48 -3.62
N VAL A 17 -7.04 -7.70 -3.57
CA VAL A 17 -8.17 -7.95 -2.67
C VAL A 17 -8.83 -9.29 -2.99
N TYR A 18 -9.07 -9.58 -4.26
CA TYR A 18 -9.65 -10.85 -4.70
C TYR A 18 -8.74 -12.04 -4.35
N SER A 19 -7.43 -11.92 -4.55
CA SER A 19 -6.45 -12.96 -4.22
C SER A 19 -6.35 -13.22 -2.71
N ALA A 20 -6.70 -12.25 -1.87
CA ALA A 20 -6.66 -12.37 -0.41
C ALA A 20 -7.98 -12.87 0.19
N LYS A 21 -9.03 -13.06 -0.63
CA LYS A 21 -10.39 -13.40 -0.17
C LYS A 21 -10.48 -14.71 0.61
N ASP A 22 -9.69 -15.72 0.21
CA ASP A 22 -9.72 -17.05 0.84
C ASP A 22 -8.90 -17.12 2.13
N GLN A 23 -8.14 -16.08 2.43
CA GLN A 23 -7.38 -15.98 3.67
C GLN A 23 -8.27 -15.42 4.79
N LYS A 24 -8.08 -15.91 6.01
CA LYS A 24 -8.81 -15.43 7.21
C LYS A 24 -8.28 -14.08 7.69
N TYR A 25 -8.16 -13.11 6.79
CA TYR A 25 -7.78 -11.75 7.12
C TYR A 25 -8.99 -10.96 7.61
N GLY A 26 -8.77 -10.12 8.63
CA GLY A 26 -9.80 -9.24 9.18
C GLY A 26 -9.98 -7.96 8.36
N GLU A 27 -10.97 -7.15 8.73
CA GLU A 27 -11.29 -5.86 8.10
C GLU A 27 -10.09 -4.91 8.04
N LEU A 28 -9.20 -4.98 9.04
CA LEU A 28 -7.97 -4.19 9.09
C LEU A 28 -7.07 -4.44 7.87
N PHE A 29 -6.92 -5.68 7.41
CA PHE A 29 -6.07 -6.00 6.25
C PHE A 29 -6.56 -5.30 4.99
N PHE A 30 -7.87 -5.43 4.70
CA PHE A 30 -8.48 -4.79 3.54
C PHE A 30 -8.48 -3.27 3.66
N GLY A 31 -8.73 -2.73 4.86
CA GLY A 31 -8.61 -1.30 5.13
C GLY A 31 -7.21 -0.76 4.84
N LEU A 32 -6.15 -1.48 5.23
CA LEU A 32 -4.76 -1.08 4.97
C LEU A 32 -4.42 -1.15 3.47
N ILE A 33 -4.91 -2.16 2.74
CA ILE A 33 -4.73 -2.24 1.28
C ILE A 33 -5.40 -1.05 0.59
N LEU A 34 -6.65 -0.74 0.92
CA LEU A 34 -7.36 0.40 0.33
C LEU A 34 -6.71 1.74 0.72
N LEU A 35 -6.18 1.85 1.94
CA LEU A 35 -5.45 3.04 2.36
C LEU A 35 -4.16 3.22 1.56
N SER A 36 -3.42 2.13 1.30
CA SER A 36 -2.25 2.16 0.43
C SER A 36 -2.61 2.54 -1.01
N GLU A 37 -3.77 2.11 -1.50
CA GLU A 37 -4.29 2.49 -2.82
C GLU A 37 -4.49 4.01 -2.90
N VAL A 38 -5.18 4.60 -1.92
CA VAL A 38 -5.37 6.06 -1.84
C VAL A 38 -4.01 6.79 -1.85
N GLY A 39 -3.03 6.29 -1.10
CA GLY A 39 -1.67 6.85 -1.09
C GLY A 39 -1.00 6.78 -2.47
N LEU A 40 -1.09 5.63 -3.16
CA LEU A 40 -0.51 5.44 -4.50
C LEU A 40 -1.18 6.34 -5.55
N PHE A 41 -2.50 6.45 -5.54
CA PHE A 41 -3.23 7.37 -6.41
C PHE A 41 -2.83 8.82 -6.16
N GLY A 42 -2.74 9.23 -4.88
CA GLY A 42 -2.31 10.56 -4.50
C GLY A 42 -0.88 10.86 -4.94
N LEU A 43 0.03 9.90 -4.80
CA LEU A 43 1.43 10.03 -5.23
C LEU A 43 1.55 10.22 -6.75
N LEU A 44 0.75 9.50 -7.53
CA LEU A 44 0.73 9.59 -8.99
C LEU A 44 0.08 10.90 -9.50
N ILE A 45 -1.00 11.37 -8.87
CA ILE A 45 -1.75 12.56 -9.32
C ILE A 45 -1.10 13.87 -8.82
N SER A 46 -0.28 13.81 -7.77
CA SER A 46 0.35 14.98 -7.16
C SER A 46 1.14 15.81 -8.18
N ARG A 47 0.82 17.11 -8.24
CA ARG A 47 1.51 18.08 -9.10
C ARG A 47 2.57 18.92 -8.38
N ASN A 48 2.62 18.85 -7.05
CA ASN A 48 3.59 19.59 -6.27
C ASN A 48 4.30 18.67 -5.26
N PHE A 49 5.47 19.10 -4.81
CA PHE A 49 6.33 18.31 -3.95
C PHE A 49 5.72 18.06 -2.56
N VAL A 50 4.94 19.00 -2.05
CA VAL A 50 4.30 18.89 -0.73
C VAL A 50 3.29 17.75 -0.70
N PHE A 51 2.34 17.74 -1.65
CA PHE A 51 1.36 16.64 -1.74
C PHE A 51 2.03 15.32 -2.06
N PHE A 52 3.04 15.32 -2.94
CA PHE A 52 3.81 14.12 -3.24
C PHE A 52 4.40 13.50 -1.98
N TYR A 53 5.06 14.30 -1.14
CA TYR A 53 5.68 13.83 0.11
C TYR A 53 4.63 13.32 1.11
N VAL A 54 3.51 14.03 1.27
CA VAL A 54 2.42 13.60 2.17
C VAL A 54 1.85 12.25 1.73
N PHE A 55 1.56 12.08 0.43
CA PHE A 55 1.04 10.81 -0.07
C PHE A 55 2.07 9.68 -0.01
N TRP A 56 3.35 10.00 -0.18
CA TRP A 56 4.44 9.05 0.01
C TRP A 56 4.46 8.47 1.43
N GLU A 57 4.37 9.32 2.46
CA GLU A 57 4.27 8.89 3.86
C GLU A 57 2.99 8.08 4.13
N ILE A 58 1.86 8.45 3.51
CA ILE A 58 0.59 7.71 3.62
C ILE A 58 0.70 6.29 3.04
N VAL A 59 1.57 6.02 2.07
CA VAL A 59 1.78 4.66 1.56
C VAL A 59 2.65 3.83 2.52
N ILE A 60 3.66 4.44 3.14
CA ILE A 60 4.62 3.73 3.99
C ILE A 60 3.93 3.11 5.21
N VAL A 61 3.10 3.89 5.91
CA VAL A 61 2.43 3.44 7.15
C VAL A 61 1.57 2.17 6.95
N PRO A 62 0.62 2.10 6.00
CA PRO A 62 -0.19 0.91 5.81
C PRO A 62 0.61 -0.29 5.31
N VAL A 63 1.60 -0.08 4.43
CA VAL A 63 2.45 -1.18 3.95
C VAL A 63 3.32 -1.73 5.07
N PHE A 64 3.88 -0.86 5.92
CA PHE A 64 4.59 -1.26 7.13
C PHE A 64 3.73 -2.15 8.04
N LEU A 65 2.47 -1.74 8.30
CA LEU A 65 1.54 -2.51 9.13
C LEU A 65 1.13 -3.83 8.48
N LEU A 66 0.92 -3.83 7.16
CA LEU A 66 0.63 -5.06 6.40
C LEU A 66 1.74 -6.09 6.56
N ILE A 67 3.00 -5.67 6.41
CA ILE A 67 4.16 -6.55 6.60
C ILE A 67 4.27 -6.98 8.07
N ALA A 68 4.19 -6.06 9.02
CA ALA A 68 4.39 -6.36 10.44
C ALA A 68 3.34 -7.34 11.00
N ILE A 69 2.08 -7.20 10.59
CA ILE A 69 0.97 -8.02 11.12
C ILE A 69 0.84 -9.31 10.31
N TYR A 70 0.77 -9.20 8.97
CA TYR A 70 0.37 -10.28 8.06
C TYR A 70 1.52 -10.84 7.23
N GLY A 71 2.75 -10.34 7.40
CA GLY A 71 3.94 -10.90 6.77
C GLY A 71 4.30 -12.30 7.27
N GLY A 72 5.11 -13.02 6.50
CA GLY A 72 5.57 -14.37 6.80
C GLY A 72 6.70 -14.43 7.83
N GLU A 73 7.62 -15.37 7.67
CA GLU A 73 8.79 -15.49 8.56
C GLU A 73 9.65 -14.22 8.53
N LYS A 74 10.15 -13.80 9.70
CA LYS A 74 10.97 -12.58 9.88
C LYS A 74 10.27 -11.26 9.51
N LYS A 75 8.93 -11.22 9.59
CA LYS A 75 8.12 -10.03 9.32
C LYS A 75 8.54 -8.75 10.05
N GLU A 76 8.99 -8.85 11.30
CA GLU A 76 9.46 -7.70 12.08
C GLU A 76 10.73 -7.07 11.49
N ALA A 77 11.70 -7.91 11.11
CA ALA A 77 12.92 -7.43 10.47
C ALA A 77 12.65 -6.88 9.06
N ALA A 78 11.69 -7.45 8.34
CA ALA A 78 11.29 -6.99 7.02
C ALA A 78 10.53 -5.66 7.08
N SER A 79 9.60 -5.50 8.03
CA SER A 79 8.83 -4.25 8.19
C SER A 79 9.72 -3.10 8.64
N LEU A 80 10.64 -3.32 9.57
CA LEU A 80 11.60 -2.30 10.01
C LEU A 80 12.54 -1.87 8.88
N LYS A 81 13.03 -2.84 8.07
CA LYS A 81 13.84 -2.49 6.89
C LYS A 81 13.02 -1.67 5.89
N PHE A 82 11.79 -2.08 5.59
CA PHE A 82 10.91 -1.33 4.69
C PHE A 82 10.64 0.11 5.19
N PHE A 83 10.54 0.32 6.50
CA PHE A 83 10.30 1.66 7.04
C PHE A 83 11.53 2.57 6.98
N ILE A 84 12.73 2.00 7.14
CA ILE A 84 13.99 2.77 7.18
C ILE A 84 14.52 3.09 5.77
N TYR A 85 14.28 2.20 4.80
CA TYR A 85 14.76 2.32 3.41
C TYR A 85 13.68 2.82 2.46
#